data_AF-A0A833GBG0-F1
#
_entry.id   AF-A0A833GBG0-F1
#
_cell.length_a   1.000
_cell.length_b   1.000
_cell.length_c   1.000
_cell.angle_alpha   90.00
_cell.angle_beta   90.00
_cell.angle_gamma   90.00
#
_symmetry.space_group_name_H-M   'P 1'
#
loop_
_entity.id
_entity.type
_entity.pdbx_description
1 polymer ?
#
loop_
_entity_poly.entity_id
_entity_poly.type
_entity_poly.pdbx_seq_one_letter_code
_entity_poly.pdbx_strand_id
1 'polypeptide(L)'
;MATALTWLKRSRHAIFAFGGLLVAWEAAVWLAKVPVYLLPPPTMVIADLADRWPRVLDHALVTGNEILAGFLLAIVVSIPLALAISYSRFIERTAYPVIVLLQIIPKIAIAPLFIIWFGFGFTPKLLLVFLLSFF
;
A
#
# COMPACT_ATOMS: atom_id res chain seq x y z
N MET A 1 -7.38 32.67 -2.39
CA MET A 1 -8.36 32.28 -3.45
C MET A 1 -7.75 32.22 -4.86
N ALA A 2 -6.60 32.86 -5.16
CA ALA A 2 -5.96 32.83 -6.49
C ALA A 2 -5.15 31.55 -6.81
N THR A 3 -4.72 30.78 -5.81
CA THR A 3 -3.86 29.59 -5.96
C THR A 3 -4.58 28.31 -6.39
N ALA A 4 -5.90 28.20 -6.13
CA ALA A 4 -6.69 27.03 -6.54
C ALA A 4 -6.98 27.01 -8.06
N LEU A 5 -7.14 28.19 -8.67
CA LEU A 5 -7.42 28.36 -10.10
C LEU A 5 -6.20 28.03 -10.98
N THR A 6 -4.99 28.28 -10.49
CA THR A 6 -3.75 27.91 -11.20
C THR A 6 -3.46 26.41 -11.11
N TRP A 7 -3.79 25.76 -9.99
CA TRP A 7 -3.80 24.30 -9.87
C TRP A 7 -4.79 23.65 -10.84
N LEU A 8 -6.01 24.19 -10.95
CA LEU A 8 -7.02 23.68 -11.88
C LEU A 8 -6.57 23.82 -13.35
N LYS A 9 -6.01 24.97 -13.75
CA LYS A 9 -5.46 25.17 -15.10
C LYS A 9 -4.24 24.28 -15.39
N ARG A 10 -3.41 23.98 -14.38
CA ARG A 10 -2.26 23.07 -14.52
C ARG A 10 -2.70 21.62 -14.63
N SER A 11 -3.68 21.20 -13.83
CA SER A 11 -4.25 19.85 -13.85
C SER A 11 -5.03 19.53 -15.12
N ARG A 12 -5.53 20.52 -15.88
CA ARG A 12 -6.18 20.28 -17.18
C ARG A 12 -5.27 19.50 -18.13
N HIS A 13 -3.99 19.85 -18.22
CA HIS A 13 -3.05 19.13 -19.09
C HIS A 13 -2.88 17.67 -18.65
N ALA A 14 -2.84 17.41 -17.35
CA ALA A 14 -2.77 16.05 -16.81
C ALA A 14 -4.04 15.25 -17.06
N ILE A 15 -5.23 15.86 -16.91
CA ILE A 15 -6.52 15.22 -17.20
C ILE A 15 -6.63 14.87 -18.68
N PHE A 16 -6.25 15.79 -19.57
CA PHE A 16 -6.25 15.52 -21.01
C PHE A 16 -5.23 14.45 -21.40
N ALA A 17 -4.03 14.50 -20.85
CA ALA A 17 -3.00 13.48 -21.09
C ALA A 17 -3.46 12.10 -20.61
N PHE A 18 -4.04 12.01 -19.41
CA PHE A 18 -4.53 10.76 -18.84
C PHE A 18 -5.76 10.23 -19.61
N GLY A 19 -6.72 11.08 -19.92
CA GLY A 19 -7.87 10.71 -20.76
C GLY A 19 -7.44 10.25 -22.15
N GLY A 20 -6.49 10.96 -22.78
CA GLY A 20 -5.90 10.57 -24.06
C GLY A 20 -5.19 9.23 -23.99
N LEU A 21 -4.45 8.95 -22.91
CA LEU A 21 -3.84 7.65 -22.65
C LEU A 21 -4.88 6.53 -22.56
N LEU A 22 -5.98 6.74 -21.82
CA LEU A 22 -7.04 5.73 -21.70
C LEU A 22 -7.72 5.45 -23.04
N VAL A 23 -8.01 6.49 -23.83
CA VAL A 23 -8.59 6.33 -25.17
C VAL A 23 -7.62 5.63 -26.11
N ALA A 24 -6.34 5.99 -26.08
CA ALA A 24 -5.31 5.34 -26.88
C ALA A 24 -5.13 3.87 -26.49
N TRP A 25 -5.17 3.55 -25.20
CA TRP A 25 -5.12 2.18 -24.69
C TRP A 25 -6.36 1.38 -25.14
N GLU A 26 -7.56 1.90 -24.92
CA GLU A 26 -8.81 1.28 -25.39
C GLU A 26 -8.74 0.99 -26.90
N ALA A 27 -8.39 1.99 -27.70
CA ALA A 27 -8.26 1.83 -29.16
C ALA A 27 -7.17 0.81 -29.53
N ALA A 28 -6.03 0.83 -28.85
CA ALA A 28 -4.95 -0.12 -29.12
C ALA A 28 -5.37 -1.58 -28.87
N VAL A 29 -6.10 -1.85 -27.79
CA VAL A 29 -6.60 -3.20 -27.46
C VAL A 29 -7.51 -3.71 -28.57
N TRP A 30 -8.47 -2.90 -29.02
CA TRP A 30 -9.42 -3.28 -30.06
C TRP A 30 -8.77 -3.39 -31.44
N LEU A 31 -7.93 -2.43 -31.83
CA LEU A 31 -7.27 -2.41 -33.14
C LEU A 31 -6.24 -3.54 -33.29
N ALA A 32 -5.46 -3.80 -32.24
CA ALA A 32 -4.47 -4.88 -32.25
C ALA A 32 -5.09 -6.25 -31.90
N LYS A 33 -6.41 -6.31 -31.66
CA LYS A 33 -7.14 -7.54 -31.29
C LYS A 33 -6.48 -8.27 -30.13
N VAL A 34 -6.04 -7.51 -29.12
CA VAL A 34 -5.33 -8.07 -27.96
C VAL A 34 -6.30 -8.96 -27.19
N PRO A 35 -5.91 -10.21 -26.83
CA PRO A 35 -6.78 -11.07 -26.04
C PRO A 35 -7.10 -10.45 -24.68
N VAL A 36 -8.38 -10.47 -24.29
CA VAL A 36 -8.89 -9.81 -23.07
C VAL A 36 -8.21 -10.32 -21.79
N TYR A 37 -7.83 -11.60 -21.75
CA TYR A 37 -7.11 -12.17 -20.59
C TYR A 37 -5.69 -11.63 -20.43
N LEU A 38 -5.10 -11.07 -21.50
CA LEU A 38 -3.76 -10.47 -21.48
C LEU A 38 -3.85 -8.99 -21.08
N LEU A 39 -4.74 -8.25 -21.72
CA LEU A 39 -4.93 -6.82 -21.46
C LEU A 39 -6.38 -6.43 -21.75
N PRO A 40 -7.25 -6.39 -20.71
CA PRO A 40 -8.62 -5.96 -20.89
C PRO A 40 -8.66 -4.45 -21.22
N PRO A 41 -9.63 -4.01 -22.05
CA PRO A 41 -9.83 -2.60 -22.32
C PRO A 41 -10.28 -1.87 -21.03
N PRO A 42 -9.86 -0.60 -20.80
CA PRO A 42 -10.26 0.18 -19.63
C PRO A 42 -11.77 0.20 -19.37
N THR A 43 -12.59 0.24 -20.41
CA THR A 43 -14.06 0.22 -20.29
C THR A 43 -14.57 -1.05 -19.60
N MET A 44 -14.01 -2.21 -19.94
CA MET A 44 -14.37 -3.49 -19.35
C MET A 44 -13.92 -3.59 -17.89
N VAL A 45 -12.74 -3.07 -17.55
CA VAL A 45 -12.27 -3.01 -16.16
C VAL A 45 -13.22 -2.19 -15.28
N ILE A 46 -13.71 -1.05 -15.79
CA ILE A 46 -14.65 -0.19 -15.07
C ILE A 46 -16.01 -0.89 -14.91
N ALA A 47 -16.50 -1.56 -15.95
CA ALA A 47 -17.74 -2.33 -15.89
C ALA A 47 -17.65 -3.46 -14.84
N ASP A 48 -16.57 -4.26 -14.89
CA ASP A 48 -16.33 -5.34 -13.92
C ASP A 48 -16.18 -4.80 -12.49
N LEU A 49 -15.54 -3.65 -12.31
CA LEU A 49 -15.43 -2.98 -11.00
C LEU A 49 -16.79 -2.56 -10.47
N ALA A 50 -17.67 -2.00 -11.32
CA ALA A 50 -19.01 -1.60 -10.93
C ALA A 50 -19.87 -2.83 -10.54
N ASP A 51 -19.82 -3.89 -11.34
CA ASP A 51 -20.56 -5.13 -11.10
C ASP A 51 -20.11 -5.84 -9.81
N ARG A 52 -18.82 -5.74 -9.48
CA ARG A 52 -18.22 -6.39 -8.29
C ARG A 52 -17.96 -5.43 -7.14
N TRP A 53 -18.50 -4.21 -7.21
CA TRP A 53 -18.20 -3.15 -6.27
C TRP A 53 -18.38 -3.56 -4.80
N PRO A 54 -19.47 -4.24 -4.39
CA PRO A 54 -19.64 -4.67 -3.00
C PRO A 54 -18.50 -5.59 -2.52
N ARG A 55 -18.09 -6.56 -3.36
CA ARG A 55 -17.02 -7.50 -3.02
C ARG A 55 -15.65 -6.81 -2.95
N VAL A 56 -15.39 -5.89 -3.88
CA VAL A 56 -14.14 -5.09 -3.87
C VAL A 56 -14.08 -4.26 -2.60
N LEU A 57 -15.19 -3.63 -2.22
CA LEU A 57 -15.28 -2.85 -1.00
C LEU A 57 -15.09 -3.72 0.25
N ASP A 58 -15.71 -4.90 0.33
CA ASP A 58 -15.54 -5.82 1.45
C ASP A 58 -14.07 -6.21 1.64
N HIS A 59 -13.38 -6.58 0.56
CA HIS A 59 -11.95 -6.90 0.63
C HIS A 59 -11.10 -5.69 0.98
N ALA A 60 -11.41 -4.51 0.42
CA ALA A 60 -10.72 -3.27 0.74
C ALA A 60 -10.87 -2.89 2.22
N LEU A 61 -12.05 -3.10 2.81
CA LEU A 61 -12.31 -2.86 4.23
C LEU A 61 -11.55 -3.84 5.13
N VAL A 62 -11.50 -5.12 4.76
CA VAL A 62 -10.70 -6.12 5.49
C VAL A 62 -9.22 -5.74 5.50
N THR A 63 -8.64 -5.46 4.34
CA THR A 63 -7.24 -5.03 4.24
C THR A 63 -7.02 -3.68 4.94
N GLY A 64 -7.95 -2.74 4.82
CA GLY A 64 -7.90 -1.45 5.50
C GLY A 64 -7.86 -1.61 7.03
N ASN A 65 -8.69 -2.49 7.59
CA ASN A 65 -8.71 -2.78 9.03
C ASN A 65 -7.41 -3.45 9.49
N GLU A 66 -6.88 -4.41 8.72
CA GLU A 66 -5.58 -5.04 8.99
C GLU A 66 -4.45 -4.00 9.00
N ILE A 67 -4.46 -3.06 8.05
CA ILE A 67 -3.49 -1.96 7.96
C ILE A 67 -3.61 -1.04 9.18
N LEU A 68 -4.81 -0.57 9.47
CA LEU A 68 -5.06 0.36 10.58
C LEU A 68 -4.65 -0.26 11.92
N ALA A 69 -5.01 -1.51 12.18
CA ALA A 69 -4.66 -2.19 13.42
C ALA A 69 -3.13 -2.37 13.56
N GLY A 70 -2.45 -2.83 12.52
CA GLY A 70 -0.99 -3.00 12.53
C GLY A 70 -0.25 -1.67 12.65
N PHE A 71 -0.74 -0.62 12.00
CA PHE A 71 -0.17 0.73 12.06
C PHE A 71 -0.33 1.37 13.44
N LEU A 72 -1.51 1.25 14.06
CA LEU A 72 -1.74 1.73 15.43
C LEU A 72 -0.84 1.01 16.43
N LEU A 73 -0.68 -0.30 16.28
CA LEU A 73 0.27 -1.07 17.09
C LEU A 73 1.70 -0.56 16.89
N ALA A 74 2.10 -0.26 15.65
CA ALA A 74 3.43 0.27 15.36
C ALA A 74 3.65 1.64 16.02
N ILE A 75 2.68 2.55 15.97
CA ILE A 75 2.74 3.86 16.65
C ILE A 75 2.97 3.68 18.15
N VAL A 76 2.16 2.82 18.78
CA VAL A 76 2.20 2.59 20.23
C VAL A 76 3.56 2.04 20.68
N VAL A 77 4.27 1.28 19.85
CA VAL A 77 5.56 0.67 20.22
C VAL A 77 6.76 1.51 19.75
N SER A 78 6.73 1.99 18.51
CA SER A 78 7.87 2.70 17.89
C SER A 78 8.10 4.08 18.49
N ILE A 79 7.05 4.85 18.79
CA ILE A 79 7.20 6.20 19.35
C ILE A 79 7.87 6.15 20.73
N PRO A 80 7.40 5.35 21.70
CA PRO A 80 8.10 5.24 22.99
C PRO A 80 9.54 4.74 22.85
N LEU A 81 9.80 3.80 21.95
CA LEU A 81 11.15 3.31 21.72
C LEU A 81 12.06 4.39 21.12
N ALA A 82 11.57 5.16 20.15
CA ALA A 82 12.30 6.27 19.55
C ALA A 82 12.62 7.36 20.60
N LEU A 83 11.66 7.68 21.47
CA LEU A 83 11.89 8.59 22.60
C LEU A 83 12.94 8.01 23.56
N ALA A 84 12.83 6.74 23.93
CA ALA A 84 13.78 6.08 24.83
C ALA A 84 15.22 6.09 24.28
N ILE A 85 15.38 5.84 22.98
CA ILE A 85 16.66 5.95 22.27
C ILE A 85 17.16 7.40 22.29
N SER A 86 16.29 8.37 22.00
CA SER A 86 16.68 9.79 21.94
C SER A 86 17.11 10.35 23.29
N TYR A 87 16.53 9.88 24.40
CA TYR A 87 16.84 10.40 25.73
C TYR A 87 17.94 9.63 26.47
N SER A 88 18.29 8.41 26.04
CA SER A 88 19.25 7.55 26.74
C SER A 88 20.36 7.03 25.84
N ARG A 89 21.59 7.51 26.08
CA ARG A 89 22.81 7.00 25.41
C ARG A 89 23.03 5.50 25.61
N PHE A 90 22.54 4.93 26.71
CA PHE A 90 22.64 3.49 26.95
C PHE A 90 21.72 2.71 26.01
N ILE A 91 20.46 3.14 25.87
CA ILE A 91 19.49 2.51 24.97
C ILE A 91 19.91 2.72 23.52
N GLU A 92 20.35 3.92 23.17
CA GLU A 92 20.93 4.21 21.84
C GLU A 92 22.04 3.21 21.51
N ARG A 93 23.03 3.01 22.38
CA ARG A 93 24.16 2.11 22.09
C ARG A 93 23.82 0.63 22.09
N THR A 94 22.71 0.22 22.71
CA THR A 94 22.33 -1.20 22.86
C THR A 94 21.21 -1.61 21.90
N ALA A 95 20.14 -0.84 21.80
CA ALA A 95 18.98 -1.14 20.97
C ALA A 95 19.17 -0.70 19.51
N TYR A 96 19.80 0.46 19.26
CA TYR A 96 19.93 0.98 17.90
C TYR A 96 20.67 0.03 16.94
N PRO A 97 21.79 -0.63 17.31
CA PRO A 97 22.45 -1.59 16.43
C PRO A 97 21.55 -2.79 16.07
N VAL A 98 20.76 -3.29 17.03
CA VAL A 98 19.82 -4.39 16.79
C VAL A 98 18.69 -3.96 15.85
N ILE A 99 18.15 -2.76 16.05
CA ILE A 99 17.10 -2.17 15.19
C ILE A 99 17.62 -2.03 13.75
N VAL A 100 18.85 -1.54 13.56
CA VAL A 100 19.47 -1.44 12.23
C VAL A 100 19.71 -2.82 11.61
N LEU A 101 20.14 -3.80 12.40
CA LEU A 101 20.30 -5.18 11.91
C LEU A 101 18.97 -5.77 11.41
N LEU A 102 17.87 -5.56 12.14
CA LEU A 102 16.54 -6.04 11.74
C LEU A 102 16.06 -5.42 10.42
N GLN A 103 16.51 -4.20 10.07
CA GLN A 103 16.16 -3.55 8.80
C GLN A 103 16.82 -4.20 7.57
N ILE A 104 17.90 -4.98 7.77
CA ILE A 104 18.59 -5.67 6.67
C ILE A 104 17.79 -6.90 6.21
N ILE A 105 16.92 -7.44 7.08
CA ILE A 105 16.15 -8.64 6.75
C ILE A 105 15.09 -8.30 5.68
N PRO A 106 15.07 -9.00 4.53
CA PRO A 106 14.06 -8.77 3.52
C PRO A 106 12.65 -9.03 4.07
N LYS A 107 11.83 -7.98 4.14
CA LYS A 107 10.47 -8.06 4.71
C LYS A 107 9.59 -9.09 3.99
N ILE A 108 9.82 -9.30 2.69
CA ILE A 108 9.14 -10.31 1.86
C ILE A 108 9.40 -11.74 2.37
N ALA A 109 10.58 -12.02 2.91
CA ALA A 109 10.94 -13.34 3.43
C ALA A 109 10.28 -13.66 4.79
N ILE A 110 9.83 -12.64 5.53
CA ILE A 110 9.22 -12.80 6.86
C ILE A 110 7.75 -13.21 6.76
N ALA A 111 7.04 -12.77 5.71
CA ALA A 111 5.63 -13.09 5.48
C ALA A 111 5.32 -14.61 5.60
N PRO A 112 6.03 -15.52 4.90
CA PRO A 112 5.78 -16.95 5.04
C PRO A 112 6.12 -17.50 6.44
N LEU A 113 7.10 -16.93 7.15
CA LEU A 113 7.42 -17.34 8.53
C LEU A 113 6.28 -17.03 9.48
N PHE A 114 5.67 -15.83 9.37
CA PHE A 114 4.49 -15.50 10.17
C PHE A 114 3.31 -16.43 9.88
N ILE A 115 3.12 -16.84 8.62
CA ILE A 115 2.08 -17.81 8.26
C ILE A 115 2.39 -19.18 8.86
N ILE A 116 3.64 -19.63 8.86
CA ILE A 116 4.04 -20.91 9.47
C ILE A 116 3.82 -20.89 10.99
N TRP A 117 4.16 -19.79 11.66
CA TRP A 117 4.05 -19.68 13.12
C TRP A 117 2.62 -19.45 13.61
N PHE A 118 1.85 -18.61 12.93
CA PHE A 118 0.54 -18.15 13.39
C PHE A 118 -0.63 -18.67 12.54
N GLY A 119 -0.36 -19.42 11.47
CA GLY A 119 -1.36 -19.88 10.52
C GLY A 119 -1.82 -18.79 9.55
N PHE A 120 -2.88 -19.05 8.80
CA PHE A 120 -3.54 -18.04 7.96
C PHE A 120 -4.54 -17.23 8.79
N GLY A 121 -4.63 -15.92 8.55
CA GLY A 121 -5.64 -15.08 9.18
C GLY A 121 -5.18 -13.64 9.37
N PHE A 122 -5.75 -13.00 10.38
CA PHE A 122 -5.50 -11.60 10.73
C PHE A 122 -4.09 -11.37 11.31
N THR A 123 -3.67 -12.23 12.24
CA THR A 123 -2.42 -12.06 13.01
C THR A 123 -1.16 -11.93 12.15
N PRO A 124 -0.88 -12.81 11.17
CA PRO A 124 0.32 -12.68 10.33
C PRO A 124 0.36 -11.36 9.56
N LYS A 125 -0.79 -10.90 9.07
CA LYS A 125 -0.89 -9.66 8.29
C LYS A 125 -0.72 -8.44 9.19
N LEU A 126 -1.32 -8.45 10.38
CA LEU A 126 -1.13 -7.41 11.38
C LEU A 126 0.34 -7.27 11.78
N LEU A 127 1.02 -8.39 12.06
CA LEU A 127 2.45 -8.39 12.41
C LEU A 127 3.33 -7.92 11.25
N LEU A 128 2.95 -8.23 10.02
CA LEU A 128 3.66 -7.76 8.84
C LEU A 128 3.49 -6.25 8.64
N VAL A 129 2.28 -5.70 8.80
CA VAL A 129 2.05 -4.25 8.75
C VAL A 129 2.77 -3.54 9.90
N PHE A 130 2.72 -4.11 11.11
CA PHE A 130 3.46 -3.62 12.27
C PHE A 130 4.95 -3.51 11.95
N LEU A 131 5.56 -4.60 11.45
CA LEU A 131 6.97 -4.63 11.09
C LEU A 131 7.31 -3.64 9.98
N LEU A 132 6.44 -3.50 8.97
CA LEU A 132 6.62 -2.55 7.87
C LEU A 132 6.57 -1.10 8.34
N SER A 133 5.73 -0.79 9.33
CA SER A 133 5.46 0.56 9.81
C SER A 133 6.38 0.98 10.97
N PHE A 134 6.95 0.02 11.68
CA PHE A 134 7.86 0.26 12.81
C PHE A 134 9.22 0.83 12.38
N PHE A 135 9.65 0.54 11.14
CA PHE A 135 10.90 1.03 10.53
C PHE A 135 10.61 1.94 9.34
#